data_AF-A0A818HDK9-F1
#
_entry.id   AF-A0A818HDK9-F1
#
_cell.length_a   1.000
_cell.length_b   1.000
_cell.length_c   1.000
_cell.angle_alpha   90.00
_cell.angle_beta   90.00
_cell.angle_gamma   90.00
#
_symmetry.space_group_name_H-M   'P 1'
#
loop_
_entity.id
_entity.type
_entity.pdbx_description
1 polymer ?
#
loop_
_entity_poly.entity_id
_entity_poly.type
_entity_poly.pdbx_seq_one_letter_code
_entity_poly.pdbx_strand_id
1 'polypeptide(L)'
;MLRIKRDFSGFSQQVEQQCVPLKQVSVEAYIKSFAADVTIKQIFRNGETKPIEAIYCFPIEEQAAIYSFVARIDEREIVAHLKEKKEAQREYIDALQQGHGAYLLEQDEKSQDTFVINVGALPAGKECHISISYVSELDLVQNGSKIRFVIPTTIAPRYNPDKGGISAPSGTTSKYVQTTPYTVEFHCRVTKANVSRVSSSSHPIKIDLAQEDVYVIEFAQQSTHLDRDILIDIELVNNHPNTIVAVEPGAVMASFTPTEEDCQRAMNNTEMTNEFIFVVDCSGSMEDENKIGLVREAMLLFLKSLPVNCHFNIIRFGSNHQALFSKITAIYNEENAQKAEQLTKQLKADLGGTELLQPLQWLEKHSPRQGRARQIFLLTDGEILNVNEVIDLCRSMTNSTRIFSFGLGHSPSRSLVKGLARATNGRFVFIPPNTSVDVHVGEQLQKALQFCITDIKVKWNLATDVTSAPTKMPPVYANDRFIAYALANDSTFVFNHNSSVELHTDENRLGEAKIDCI
;
A
#
# COMPACT_ATOMS: atom_id res chain seq x y z
N MET A 1 10.04 15.88 3.32
CA MET A 1 11.43 16.40 3.22
C MET A 1 11.41 17.56 2.25
N LEU A 2 12.06 18.66 2.60
CA LEU A 2 12.26 19.81 1.72
C LEU A 2 13.70 19.79 1.16
N ARG A 3 13.85 19.94 -0.15
CA ARG A 3 15.12 19.84 -0.88
C ARG A 3 15.36 21.09 -1.71
N ILE A 4 16.62 21.43 -1.94
CA ILE A 4 16.98 22.51 -2.88
C ILE A 4 16.76 22.02 -4.32
N LYS A 5 15.92 22.70 -5.09
CA LYS A 5 15.80 22.52 -6.53
C LYS A 5 17.03 23.13 -7.20
N ARG A 6 17.74 22.34 -7.99
CA ARG A 6 18.79 22.82 -8.89
C ARG A 6 18.36 22.52 -10.32
N ASP A 7 18.72 23.41 -11.24
CA ASP A 7 18.35 23.34 -12.64
C ASP A 7 18.63 21.94 -13.20
N PHE A 8 17.58 21.31 -13.73
CA PHE A 8 17.67 20.11 -14.57
C PHE A 8 18.17 20.48 -16.00
N SER A 9 19.08 21.45 -16.11
CA SER A 9 19.77 21.77 -17.36
C SER A 9 21.12 21.07 -17.37
N GLY A 10 21.38 20.31 -18.44
CA GLY A 10 22.45 19.34 -18.55
C GLY A 10 23.84 19.76 -18.05
N PHE A 11 24.56 18.72 -17.63
CA PHE A 11 25.98 18.59 -17.29
C PHE A 11 26.21 17.94 -15.92
N SER A 12 26.65 16.70 -16.05
CA SER A 12 27.33 15.83 -15.09
C SER A 12 28.30 16.56 -14.15
N GLN A 13 27.92 16.71 -12.88
CA GLN A 13 28.83 16.66 -11.75
C GLN A 13 28.06 16.25 -10.48
N GLN A 14 28.65 15.34 -9.71
CA GLN A 14 28.17 14.92 -8.39
C GLN A 14 28.00 16.15 -7.50
N VAL A 15 26.75 16.47 -7.12
CA VAL A 15 26.53 17.33 -5.96
C VAL A 15 25.52 16.63 -5.06
N GLU A 16 25.93 16.36 -3.82
CA GLU A 16 25.05 15.93 -2.75
C GLU A 16 23.81 16.83 -2.74
N GLN A 17 22.61 16.23 -2.83
CA GLN A 17 21.37 16.97 -2.71
C GLN A 17 21.25 17.49 -1.27
N GLN A 18 21.64 18.74 -1.06
CA GLN A 18 21.61 19.37 0.25
C GLN A 18 20.15 19.54 0.70
N CYS A 19 19.78 18.88 1.80
CA CYS A 19 18.44 18.92 2.37
C CYS A 19 18.26 20.20 3.20
N VAL A 20 17.08 20.80 3.14
CA VAL A 20 16.74 21.92 4.02
C VAL A 20 16.46 21.34 5.42
N PRO A 21 17.17 21.78 6.48
CA PRO A 21 16.98 21.24 7.82
C PRO A 21 15.53 21.32 8.31
N LEU A 22 14.97 20.16 8.63
CA LEU A 22 13.71 20.02 9.36
C LEU A 22 13.95 20.35 10.84
N LYS A 23 13.12 21.22 11.41
CA LYS A 23 13.26 21.74 12.78
C LYS A 23 12.22 21.19 13.73
N GLN A 24 10.98 21.05 13.26
CA GLN A 24 9.87 20.56 14.07
C GLN A 24 8.94 19.74 13.20
N VAL A 25 8.40 18.68 13.79
CA VAL A 25 7.30 17.90 13.22
C VAL A 25 6.18 17.85 14.27
N SER A 26 4.95 18.06 13.84
CA SER A 26 3.77 17.79 14.64
C SER A 26 2.80 16.94 13.84
N VAL A 27 2.23 15.93 14.47
CA VAL A 27 1.29 15.00 13.88
C VAL A 27 0.01 15.04 14.71
N GLU A 28 -1.07 15.46 14.07
CA GLU A 28 -2.42 15.40 14.59
C GLU A 28 -3.16 14.29 13.84
N ALA A 29 -3.74 13.33 14.56
CA ALA A 29 -4.49 12.25 13.94
C ALA A 29 -5.83 12.04 14.66
N TYR A 30 -6.87 11.70 13.89
CA TYR A 30 -8.14 11.22 14.40
C TYR A 30 -8.50 9.90 13.75
N ILE A 31 -8.59 8.85 14.54
CA ILE A 31 -8.93 7.50 14.12
C ILE A 31 -10.35 7.20 14.56
N LYS A 32 -11.20 6.94 13.56
CA LYS A 32 -12.58 6.52 13.74
C LYS A 32 -12.77 5.21 12.98
N SER A 33 -12.96 4.13 13.74
CA SER A 33 -13.08 2.78 13.20
C SER A 33 -11.90 2.44 12.27
N PHE A 34 -12.15 2.20 10.98
CA PHE A 34 -11.15 1.78 10.00
C PHE A 34 -10.57 2.92 9.15
N ALA A 35 -10.77 4.16 9.56
CA ALA A 35 -10.22 5.33 8.86
C ALA A 35 -9.42 6.23 9.81
N ALA A 36 -8.38 6.84 9.27
CA ALA A 36 -7.62 7.90 9.94
C ALA A 36 -7.69 9.18 9.12
N ASP A 37 -8.00 10.28 9.79
CA ASP A 37 -7.73 11.64 9.32
C ASP A 37 -6.43 12.12 9.96
N VAL A 38 -5.47 12.55 9.15
CA VAL A 38 -4.12 12.89 9.59
C VAL A 38 -3.74 14.27 9.06
N THR A 39 -3.27 15.13 9.96
CA THR A 39 -2.61 16.38 9.63
C THR A 39 -1.17 16.35 10.12
N ILE A 40 -0.23 16.60 9.22
CA ILE A 40 1.20 16.68 9.52
C ILE A 40 1.67 18.11 9.26
N LYS A 41 2.28 18.71 10.29
CA LYS A 41 2.88 20.04 10.25
C LYS A 41 4.40 19.91 10.35
N GLN A 42 5.11 20.57 9.45
CA GLN A 42 6.58 20.52 9.39
C GLN A 42 7.16 21.92 9.22
N ILE A 43 8.19 22.23 10.00
CA ILE A 43 8.90 23.51 9.91
C ILE A 43 10.31 23.25 9.39
N PHE A 44 10.62 23.82 8.24
CA PHE A 44 11.96 23.77 7.64
C PHE A 44 12.61 25.14 7.74
N ARG A 45 13.93 25.20 7.92
CA ARG A 45 14.67 26.47 7.92
C ARG A 45 15.79 26.45 6.88
N ASN A 46 15.82 27.45 6.01
CA ASN A 46 16.95 27.64 5.11
C ASN A 46 18.17 28.13 5.90
N GLY A 47 19.14 27.22 6.12
CA GLY A 47 20.41 27.53 6.76
C GLY A 47 21.43 28.18 5.84
N GLU A 48 21.16 28.27 4.53
CA GLU A 48 22.06 28.88 3.57
C GLU A 48 22.09 30.41 3.70
N THR A 49 23.19 30.99 3.23
CA THR A 49 23.37 32.45 3.17
C THR A 49 22.65 33.10 1.98
N LYS A 50 22.08 32.28 1.09
CA LYS A 50 21.38 32.71 -0.14
C LYS A 50 19.97 32.11 -0.19
N PRO A 51 19.03 32.75 -0.90
CA PRO A 51 17.75 32.14 -1.24
C PRO A 51 17.96 30.82 -1.99
N ILE A 52 17.12 29.83 -1.70
CA ILE A 52 17.11 28.53 -2.37
C ILE A 52 15.74 28.33 -3.02
N GLU A 53 15.66 27.65 -4.15
CA GLU A 53 14.37 27.13 -4.62
C GLU A 53 14.12 25.79 -3.93
N ALA A 54 12.92 25.57 -3.39
CA ALA A 54 12.63 24.44 -2.51
C ALA A 54 11.55 23.52 -3.09
N ILE A 55 11.81 22.21 -3.12
CA ILE A 55 10.84 21.16 -3.47
C ILE A 55 10.54 20.35 -2.21
N TYR A 56 9.26 20.17 -1.93
CA TYR A 56 8.78 19.31 -0.87
C TYR A 56 8.36 17.95 -1.42
N CYS A 57 8.86 16.89 -0.80
CA CYS A 57 8.51 15.50 -1.08
C CYS A 57 7.93 14.87 0.19
N PHE A 58 6.77 14.25 0.10
CA PHE A 58 6.13 13.54 1.22
C PHE A 58 5.74 12.12 0.79
N PRO A 59 6.12 11.07 1.55
CA PRO A 59 5.69 9.72 1.25
C PRO A 59 4.28 9.56 1.84
N ILE A 60 3.34 9.13 1.03
CA ILE A 60 2.00 8.86 1.51
C ILE A 60 1.64 7.41 1.23
N GLU A 61 0.88 6.82 2.15
CA GLU A 61 0.34 5.48 1.90
C GLU A 61 -0.54 5.51 0.64
N GLU A 62 -0.45 4.45 -0.16
CA GLU A 62 -1.10 4.37 -1.48
C GLU A 62 -2.65 4.42 -1.40
N GLN A 63 -3.23 4.14 -0.22
CA GLN A 63 -4.67 4.23 0.05
C GLN A 63 -5.09 5.59 0.63
N ALA A 64 -4.15 6.50 0.85
CA ALA A 64 -4.45 7.79 1.40
C ALA A 64 -4.87 8.81 0.33
N ALA A 65 -5.83 9.65 0.66
CA ALA A 65 -6.29 10.76 -0.17
C ALA A 65 -5.92 12.09 0.51
N ILE A 66 -5.03 12.85 -0.13
CA ILE A 66 -4.67 14.21 0.30
C ILE A 66 -5.82 15.14 -0.08
N TYR A 67 -6.33 15.88 0.90
CA TYR A 67 -7.41 16.84 0.68
C TYR A 67 -7.04 18.27 1.05
N SER A 68 -5.89 18.49 1.71
CA SER A 68 -5.40 19.83 2.03
C SER A 68 -3.87 19.89 2.00
N PHE A 69 -3.35 20.97 1.42
CA PHE A 69 -1.93 21.32 1.50
C PHE A 69 -1.80 22.84 1.62
N VAL A 70 -1.00 23.28 2.59
CA VAL A 70 -0.67 24.69 2.82
C VAL A 70 0.83 24.82 3.07
N ALA A 71 1.48 25.76 2.37
CA ALA A 71 2.86 26.17 2.65
C ALA A 71 2.92 27.66 2.96
N ARG A 72 3.57 28.04 4.06
CA ARG A 72 3.79 29.43 4.47
C ARG A 72 5.28 29.76 4.54
N ILE A 73 5.68 30.84 3.88
CA ILE A 73 7.03 31.40 3.90
C ILE A 73 6.90 32.91 4.12
N ASP A 74 7.36 33.41 5.28
CA ASP A 74 7.11 34.79 5.71
C ASP A 74 5.60 35.17 5.60
N GLU A 75 5.25 36.24 4.90
CA GLU A 75 3.86 36.69 4.66
C GLU A 75 3.16 35.94 3.53
N ARG A 76 3.86 35.06 2.83
CA ARG A 76 3.33 34.34 1.67
C ARG A 76 2.70 33.03 2.10
N GLU A 77 1.42 32.86 1.78
CA GLU A 77 0.70 31.59 1.94
C GLU A 77 0.39 30.99 0.56
N ILE A 78 0.68 29.70 0.40
CA ILE A 78 0.37 28.89 -0.77
C ILE A 78 -0.66 27.86 -0.31
N VAL A 79 -1.89 27.95 -0.84
CA VAL A 79 -2.99 27.01 -0.54
C VAL A 79 -3.27 26.19 -1.80
N ALA A 80 -3.24 24.87 -1.68
CA ALA A 80 -3.57 24.00 -2.79
C ALA A 80 -5.10 23.93 -2.98
N HIS A 81 -5.54 24.09 -4.23
CA HIS A 81 -6.94 23.89 -4.61
C HIS A 81 -7.05 22.61 -5.45
N LEU A 82 -7.92 21.70 -5.01
CA LEU A 82 -8.16 20.44 -5.71
C LEU A 82 -8.93 20.70 -7.00
N LYS A 83 -8.44 20.14 -8.11
CA LYS A 83 -9.05 20.22 -9.45
C LYS A 83 -8.90 18.89 -10.19
N GLU A 84 -9.67 18.71 -11.26
CA GLU A 84 -9.46 17.58 -12.17
C GLU A 84 -8.05 17.68 -12.79
N LYS A 85 -7.39 16.52 -12.99
CA LYS A 85 -5.96 16.47 -13.36
C LYS A 85 -5.66 17.26 -14.64
N LYS A 86 -6.44 17.10 -15.71
CA LYS A 86 -6.19 17.80 -16.99
C LYS A 86 -6.50 19.29 -16.89
N GLU A 87 -7.49 19.67 -16.10
CA GLU A 87 -7.79 21.08 -15.80
C GLU A 87 -6.63 21.75 -15.07
N ALA A 88 -6.14 21.13 -13.98
CA ALA A 88 -5.01 21.65 -13.19
C ALA A 88 -3.75 21.83 -14.05
N GLN A 89 -3.45 20.86 -14.92
CA GLN A 89 -2.31 20.94 -15.85
C GLN A 89 -2.42 22.09 -16.84
N ARG A 90 -3.61 22.33 -17.40
CA ARG A 90 -3.85 23.44 -18.34
C ARG A 90 -3.63 24.78 -17.66
N GLU A 91 -4.26 25.00 -16.51
CA GLU A 91 -4.11 26.26 -15.78
C GLU A 91 -2.67 26.55 -15.37
N TYR A 92 -1.92 25.52 -14.97
CA TYR A 92 -0.50 25.65 -14.66
C TYR A 92 0.31 26.11 -15.87
N ILE A 93 0.10 25.48 -17.03
CA ILE A 93 0.80 25.84 -18.28
C ILE A 93 0.44 27.27 -18.69
N ASP A 94 -0.84 27.64 -18.63
CA ASP A 94 -1.32 28.97 -18.98
C ASP A 94 -0.72 30.05 -18.07
N ALA A 95 -0.65 29.78 -16.76
CA ALA A 95 -0.04 30.70 -15.79
C ALA A 95 1.46 30.89 -16.04
N LEU A 96 2.20 29.82 -16.39
CA LEU A 96 3.62 29.93 -16.78
C LEU A 96 3.80 30.75 -18.06
N GLN A 97 2.95 30.54 -19.07
CA GLN A 97 2.99 31.30 -20.33
C GLN A 97 2.71 32.80 -20.12
N GLN A 98 1.88 33.14 -19.13
CA GLN A 98 1.56 34.51 -18.74
C GLN A 98 2.63 35.14 -17.83
N GLY A 99 3.69 34.42 -17.48
CA GLY A 99 4.77 34.91 -16.62
C GLY A 99 4.42 34.95 -15.13
N HIS A 100 3.32 34.31 -14.72
CA HIS A 100 2.95 34.16 -13.32
C HIS A 100 3.70 33.00 -12.66
N GLY A 101 4.02 33.13 -11.37
CA GLY A 101 4.54 32.02 -10.58
C GLY A 101 3.42 31.00 -10.35
N ALA A 102 3.50 29.85 -11.03
CA ALA A 102 2.55 28.76 -10.89
C ALA A 102 3.14 27.59 -10.11
N TYR A 103 2.30 26.92 -9.31
CA TYR A 103 2.68 25.75 -8.52
C TYR A 103 1.71 24.63 -8.82
N LEU A 104 2.23 23.54 -9.38
CA LEU A 104 1.46 22.34 -9.64
C LEU A 104 1.86 21.26 -8.63
N LEU A 105 0.83 20.59 -8.13
CA LEU A 105 0.89 19.56 -7.11
C LEU A 105 0.32 18.30 -7.75
N GLU A 106 1.19 17.32 -7.99
CA GLU A 106 0.82 16.07 -8.65
C GLU A 106 1.40 14.88 -7.88
N GLN A 107 0.64 13.79 -7.89
CA GLN A 107 1.16 12.47 -7.56
C GLN A 107 2.14 12.06 -8.66
N ASP A 108 3.33 11.58 -8.30
CA ASP A 108 4.34 11.20 -9.29
C ASP A 108 3.81 10.06 -10.18
N GLU A 109 3.81 10.28 -11.50
CA GLU A 109 3.34 9.30 -12.48
C GLU A 109 4.16 8.00 -12.46
N LYS A 110 5.41 8.08 -11.99
CA LYS A 110 6.32 6.93 -11.82
C LYS A 110 6.22 6.30 -10.43
N SER A 111 5.65 6.99 -9.45
CA SER A 111 5.52 6.50 -8.07
C SER A 111 4.25 6.97 -7.35
N GLN A 112 3.28 6.06 -7.27
CA GLN A 112 1.97 6.31 -6.64
C GLN A 112 2.03 6.55 -5.12
N ASP A 113 3.18 6.38 -4.47
CA ASP A 113 3.38 6.52 -3.02
C ASP A 113 4.20 7.77 -2.64
N THR A 114 4.49 8.66 -3.59
CA THR A 114 5.23 9.91 -3.32
C THR A 114 4.49 11.12 -3.86
N PHE A 115 4.38 12.12 -3.00
CA PHE A 115 3.80 13.41 -3.29
C PHE A 115 4.91 14.45 -3.44
N VAL A 116 4.89 15.23 -4.53
CA VAL A 116 5.91 16.24 -4.82
C VAL A 116 5.27 17.58 -5.12
N ILE A 117 5.79 18.64 -4.50
CA ILE A 117 5.35 20.01 -4.75
C ILE A 117 6.54 20.97 -4.78
N ASN A 118 6.56 21.88 -5.74
CA ASN A 118 7.47 23.02 -5.72
C ASN A 118 6.92 24.07 -4.75
N VAL A 119 7.70 24.46 -3.75
CA VAL A 119 7.33 25.54 -2.80
C VAL A 119 7.90 26.89 -3.25
N GLY A 120 8.78 26.89 -4.26
CA GLY A 120 9.40 28.08 -4.82
C GLY A 120 10.59 28.59 -4.00
N ALA A 121 10.88 29.88 -4.11
CA ALA A 121 12.02 30.50 -3.43
C ALA A 121 11.80 30.61 -1.91
N LEU A 122 12.68 29.98 -1.13
CA LEU A 122 12.82 30.11 0.31
C LEU A 122 14.03 31.00 0.64
N PRO A 123 13.83 32.22 1.18
CA PRO A 123 14.92 33.15 1.45
C PRO A 123 15.92 32.64 2.50
N ALA A 124 17.14 33.21 2.50
CA ALA A 124 18.19 32.88 3.45
C ALA A 124 17.74 33.10 4.91
N GLY A 125 17.99 32.12 5.78
CA GLY A 125 17.67 32.20 7.22
C GLY A 125 16.18 32.04 7.57
N LYS A 126 15.28 32.04 6.58
CA LYS A 126 13.82 31.99 6.76
C LYS A 126 13.27 30.57 6.93
N GLU A 127 12.06 30.50 7.47
CA GLU A 127 11.34 29.25 7.71
C GLU A 127 10.23 29.03 6.68
N CYS A 128 9.99 27.76 6.39
CA CYS A 128 8.90 27.26 5.57
C CYS A 128 8.05 26.34 6.45
N HIS A 129 6.80 26.74 6.69
CA HIS A 129 5.83 25.96 7.45
C HIS A 129 4.94 25.21 6.46
N ILE A 130 4.95 23.89 6.52
CA ILE A 130 4.15 23.03 5.65
C ILE A 130 3.09 22.34 6.51
N SER A 131 1.86 22.33 6.03
CA SER A 131 0.74 21.57 6.59
C SER A 131 0.14 20.72 5.49
N ILE A 132 0.08 19.40 5.70
CA ILE A 132 -0.56 18.46 4.80
C ILE A 132 -1.62 17.69 5.56
N SER A 133 -2.82 17.57 5.00
CA SER A 133 -3.90 16.77 5.57
C SER A 133 -4.40 15.73 4.57
N TYR A 134 -4.58 14.50 5.07
CA TYR A 134 -5.01 13.36 4.28
C TYR A 134 -5.86 12.41 5.10
N VAL A 135 -6.74 11.68 4.42
CA VAL A 135 -7.46 10.53 5.00
C VAL A 135 -6.85 9.23 4.50
N SER A 136 -6.87 8.17 5.31
CA SER A 136 -6.44 6.83 4.91
C SER A 136 -7.36 5.76 5.49
N GLU A 137 -7.64 4.71 4.72
CA GLU A 137 -8.16 3.46 5.27
C GLU A 137 -7.05 2.73 6.04
N LEU A 138 -7.40 2.06 7.13
CA LEU A 138 -6.48 1.35 8.02
C LEU A 138 -6.65 -0.17 7.92
N ASP A 139 -5.55 -0.88 7.70
CA ASP A 139 -5.54 -2.34 7.55
C ASP A 139 -5.83 -3.08 8.88
N LEU A 140 -6.44 -4.26 8.73
CA LEU A 140 -6.50 -5.25 9.79
C LEU A 140 -5.23 -6.11 9.80
N VAL A 141 -4.67 -6.31 10.99
CA VAL A 141 -3.55 -7.22 11.24
C VAL A 141 -3.95 -8.31 12.23
N GLN A 142 -3.13 -9.35 12.34
CA GLN A 142 -3.36 -10.49 13.26
C GLN A 142 -4.77 -11.10 13.11
N ASN A 143 -5.09 -11.54 11.89
CA ASN A 143 -6.37 -12.19 11.56
C ASN A 143 -7.62 -11.38 11.93
N GLY A 144 -7.54 -10.05 11.84
CA GLY A 144 -8.68 -9.16 12.08
C GLY A 144 -8.80 -8.62 13.50
N SER A 145 -7.97 -9.08 14.44
CA SER A 145 -8.09 -8.67 15.84
C SER A 145 -7.57 -7.25 16.14
N LYS A 146 -6.74 -6.67 15.26
CA LYS A 146 -6.15 -5.35 15.46
C LYS A 146 -6.21 -4.49 14.21
N ILE A 147 -6.43 -3.19 14.41
CA ILE A 147 -6.20 -2.16 13.41
C ILE A 147 -4.78 -1.61 13.62
N ARG A 148 -4.03 -1.42 12.54
CA ARG A 148 -2.71 -0.79 12.60
C ARG A 148 -2.72 0.55 11.89
N PHE A 149 -2.36 1.60 12.63
CA PHE A 149 -2.10 2.93 12.09
C PHE A 149 -0.59 3.16 12.00
N VAL A 150 -0.14 3.64 10.85
CA VAL A 150 1.28 3.86 10.54
C VAL A 150 1.49 5.30 10.06
N ILE A 151 2.43 6.01 10.68
CA ILE A 151 3.03 7.21 10.10
C ILE A 151 4.46 6.87 9.69
N PRO A 152 4.76 6.76 8.39
CA PRO A 152 6.10 6.45 7.94
C PRO A 152 7.06 7.62 8.22
N THR A 153 8.24 7.33 8.77
CA THR A 153 9.25 8.38 9.07
C THR A 153 10.32 8.52 8.02
N THR A 154 10.47 7.51 7.16
CA THR A 154 11.51 7.49 6.14
C THR A 154 10.90 7.83 4.78
N ILE A 155 11.28 8.99 4.24
CA ILE A 155 11.29 9.18 2.79
C ILE A 155 12.46 8.36 2.28
N ALA A 156 12.20 7.14 1.82
CA ALA A 156 13.24 6.30 1.24
C ALA A 156 13.97 7.13 0.14
N PRO A 157 15.29 7.34 0.23
CA PRO A 157 16.04 7.87 -0.89
C PRO A 157 15.90 6.86 -2.03
N ARG A 158 15.20 7.23 -3.09
CA ARG A 158 15.12 6.41 -4.29
C ARG A 158 16.35 6.62 -5.14
N TYR A 159 16.88 5.48 -5.56
CA TYR A 159 17.87 5.34 -6.62
C TYR A 159 17.32 5.93 -7.92
N ASN A 160 18.15 6.70 -8.60
CA ASN A 160 17.85 7.26 -9.92
C ASN A 160 18.50 6.34 -10.96
N PRO A 161 17.73 5.59 -11.78
CA PRO A 161 18.27 4.60 -12.71
C PRO A 161 19.19 5.20 -13.79
N ASP A 162 19.18 6.53 -13.99
CA ASP A 162 20.05 7.20 -14.96
C ASP A 162 21.51 7.40 -14.49
N LYS A 163 21.86 7.00 -13.26
CA LYS A 163 23.20 7.23 -12.70
C LYS A 163 23.74 5.98 -12.03
N GLY A 164 24.34 5.09 -12.84
CA GLY A 164 25.10 3.94 -12.39
C GLY A 164 26.21 4.35 -11.40
N GLY A 165 25.94 4.19 -10.10
CA GLY A 165 26.91 4.43 -9.03
C GLY A 165 26.30 4.44 -7.65
N ILE A 166 26.90 3.66 -6.74
CA ILE A 166 26.56 3.58 -5.31
C ILE A 166 26.84 4.92 -4.65
N SER A 167 25.80 5.53 -4.08
CA SER A 167 25.93 6.45 -2.95
C SER A 167 25.15 5.84 -1.79
N ALA A 168 25.73 4.82 -1.15
CA ALA A 168 25.24 4.36 0.14
C ALA A 168 25.43 5.49 1.16
N PRO A 169 24.58 5.52 2.19
CA PRO A 169 25.16 5.46 3.52
C PRO A 169 24.91 4.06 4.06
N SER A 170 25.99 3.46 4.52
CA SER A 170 26.12 2.18 5.20
C SER A 170 24.90 1.74 6.03
N GLY A 171 24.45 0.51 5.77
CA GLY A 171 23.78 -0.33 6.76
C GLY A 171 22.25 -0.43 6.64
N THR A 172 21.77 -1.52 6.02
CA THR A 172 20.69 -2.32 6.61
C THR A 172 21.23 -3.02 7.87
N THR A 173 21.52 -2.21 8.89
CA THR A 173 21.08 -2.55 10.23
C THR A 173 19.93 -1.60 10.48
N SER A 174 18.81 -2.08 11.02
CA SER A 174 17.94 -1.22 11.82
C SER A 174 18.75 -0.66 12.99
N LYS A 175 19.62 0.31 12.72
CA LYS A 175 19.97 1.36 13.65
C LYS A 175 19.15 2.53 13.16
N TYR A 176 17.96 2.64 13.75
CA TYR A 176 17.30 3.91 14.01
C TYR A 176 18.28 5.06 13.87
N VAL A 177 17.96 6.09 13.09
CA VAL A 177 18.76 7.31 13.04
C VAL A 177 18.90 7.77 14.48
N GLN A 178 20.03 7.47 15.14
CA GLN A 178 20.11 7.57 16.61
C GLN A 178 19.94 9.02 17.09
N THR A 179 20.02 9.98 16.17
CA THR A 179 19.76 11.39 16.43
C THR A 179 19.12 12.06 15.20
N THR A 180 17.79 12.19 15.17
CA THR A 180 17.18 13.22 14.31
C THR A 180 17.38 14.57 15.01
N PRO A 181 17.80 15.65 14.32
CA PRO A 181 18.04 16.95 14.96
C PRO A 181 16.74 17.69 15.36
N TYR A 182 15.61 17.00 15.30
CA TYR A 182 14.28 17.50 15.57
C TYR A 182 13.49 16.45 16.36
N THR A 183 12.55 16.93 17.16
CA THR A 183 11.56 16.14 17.86
C THR A 183 10.24 16.13 17.10
N VAL A 184 9.38 15.17 17.45
CA VAL A 184 8.01 15.08 16.96
C VAL A 184 7.03 15.26 18.12
N GLU A 185 6.07 16.14 17.92
CA GLU A 185 4.85 16.19 18.70
C GLU A 185 3.82 15.26 18.07
N PHE A 186 3.18 14.43 18.89
CA PHE A 186 2.18 13.48 18.43
C PHE A 186 0.94 13.59 19.30
N HIS A 187 -0.18 13.85 18.66
CA HIS A 187 -1.48 13.92 19.30
C HIS A 187 -2.49 13.14 18.44
N CYS A 188 -2.86 11.95 18.90
CA CYS A 188 -3.79 11.06 18.21
C CYS A 188 -5.03 10.83 19.05
N ARG A 189 -6.20 11.00 18.44
CA ARG A 189 -7.50 10.73 19.03
C ARG A 189 -8.03 9.43 18.45
N VAL A 190 -8.42 8.47 19.29
CA VAL A 190 -9.02 7.19 18.85
C VAL A 190 -10.40 7.05 19.46
N THR A 191 -11.43 6.85 18.63
CA THR A 191 -12.80 6.60 19.14
C THR A 191 -12.83 5.30 19.96
N LYS A 192 -13.44 5.31 21.15
CA LYS A 192 -13.44 4.14 22.06
C LYS A 192 -14.37 3.01 21.62
N ALA A 193 -15.33 3.30 20.74
CA ALA A 193 -16.28 2.31 20.25
C ALA A 193 -15.57 1.07 19.66
N ASN A 194 -15.90 -0.10 20.18
CA ASN A 194 -15.31 -1.39 19.80
C ASN A 194 -13.78 -1.51 20.00
N VAL A 195 -13.17 -0.69 20.84
CA VAL A 195 -11.73 -0.77 21.16
C VAL A 195 -11.51 -1.36 22.55
N SER A 196 -10.74 -2.44 22.64
CA SER A 196 -10.37 -3.08 23.91
C SER A 196 -9.06 -2.52 24.47
N ARG A 197 -8.11 -2.21 23.59
CA ARG A 197 -6.79 -1.70 23.98
C ARG A 197 -6.16 -0.89 22.88
N VAL A 198 -5.41 0.14 23.25
CA VAL A 198 -4.49 0.81 22.34
C VAL A 198 -3.06 0.63 22.84
N SER A 199 -2.13 0.37 21.92
CA SER A 199 -0.72 0.14 22.22
C SER A 199 0.16 0.66 21.09
N SER A 200 1.45 0.76 21.34
CA SER A 200 2.44 1.14 20.34
C SER A 200 3.68 0.25 20.52
N SER A 201 4.10 -0.39 19.43
CA SER A 201 5.32 -1.19 19.35
C SER A 201 6.55 -0.35 18.97
N SER A 202 6.33 0.88 18.50
CA SER A 202 7.37 1.78 17.99
C SER A 202 7.89 2.74 19.07
N HIS A 203 6.99 3.41 19.79
CA HIS A 203 7.29 4.46 20.75
C HIS A 203 6.46 4.28 22.03
N PRO A 204 7.01 4.59 23.23
CA PRO A 204 6.22 4.64 24.45
C PRO A 204 5.13 5.72 24.37
N ILE A 205 3.89 5.34 24.62
CA ILE A 205 2.73 6.24 24.60
C ILE A 205 2.12 6.41 25.99
N LYS A 206 1.52 7.57 26.23
CA LYS A 206 0.58 7.80 27.32
C LYS A 206 -0.82 7.92 26.72
N ILE A 207 -1.82 7.41 27.43
CA ILE A 207 -3.22 7.44 27.00
C ILE A 207 -4.00 8.18 28.08
N ASP A 208 -4.59 9.31 27.71
CA ASP A 208 -5.55 10.01 28.53
C ASP A 208 -6.96 9.45 28.26
N LEU A 209 -7.61 9.08 29.36
CA LEU A 209 -8.92 8.44 29.41
C LEU A 209 -10.04 9.40 29.83
N ALA A 210 -9.72 10.67 30.09
CA ALA A 210 -10.65 11.65 30.67
C ALA A 210 -11.85 11.96 29.78
N GLN A 211 -11.70 11.89 28.46
CA GLN A 211 -12.81 12.09 27.52
C GLN A 211 -13.64 10.81 27.41
N GLU A 212 -14.97 10.94 27.39
CA GLU A 212 -15.89 9.80 27.42
C GLU A 212 -15.75 8.91 26.18
N ASP A 213 -15.79 9.50 24.98
CA ASP A 213 -15.88 8.76 23.70
C ASP A 213 -14.54 8.53 22.98
N VAL A 214 -13.45 9.13 23.47
CA VAL A 214 -12.16 9.14 22.76
C VAL A 214 -11.00 8.85 23.72
N TYR A 215 -10.05 8.03 23.27
CA TYR A 215 -8.71 7.92 23.83
C TYR A 215 -7.83 9.02 23.23
N VAL A 216 -7.20 9.84 24.07
CA VAL A 216 -6.19 10.81 23.62
C VAL A 216 -4.80 10.22 23.86
N ILE A 217 -4.04 10.08 22.79
CA ILE A 217 -2.76 9.39 22.76
C ILE A 217 -1.68 10.41 22.42
N GLU A 218 -0.66 10.45 23.26
CA GLU A 218 0.53 11.26 23.07
C GLU A 218 1.76 10.41 23.38
N PHE A 219 2.95 10.87 23.00
CA PHE A 219 4.16 10.22 23.48
C PHE A 219 4.31 10.38 24.99
N ALA A 220 4.74 9.31 25.66
CA ALA A 220 4.98 9.34 27.10
C ALA A 220 6.17 10.23 27.46
N GLN A 221 7.09 10.43 26.51
CA GLN A 221 8.28 11.26 26.66
C GLN A 221 8.02 12.65 26.08
N GLN A 222 8.56 13.69 26.73
CA GLN A 222 8.44 15.08 26.25
C GLN A 222 9.24 15.35 24.97
N SER A 223 10.29 14.56 24.72
CA SER A 223 11.18 14.71 23.57
C SER A 223 11.33 13.36 22.90
N THR A 224 10.52 13.13 21.87
CA THR A 224 10.57 11.92 21.03
C THR A 224 11.13 12.28 19.66
N HIS A 225 12.09 11.50 19.18
CA HIS A 225 12.68 11.65 17.86
C HIS A 225 11.90 10.84 16.83
N LEU A 226 11.82 11.35 15.60
CA LEU A 226 11.14 10.69 14.50
C LEU A 226 12.12 9.76 13.75
N ASP A 227 12.73 8.81 14.47
CA ASP A 227 13.80 7.95 13.98
C ASP A 227 13.31 6.61 13.38
N ARG A 228 12.00 6.33 13.50
CA ARG A 228 11.30 5.12 13.05
C ARG A 228 9.81 5.37 12.89
N ASP A 229 9.14 4.57 12.08
CA ASP A 229 7.69 4.65 11.85
C ASP A 229 6.90 4.72 13.16
N ILE A 230 5.93 5.62 13.24
CA ILE A 230 5.00 5.65 14.38
C ILE A 230 3.93 4.59 14.11
N LEU A 231 3.89 3.57 14.96
CA LEU A 231 2.96 2.44 14.89
C LEU A 231 2.02 2.49 16.09
N ILE A 232 0.72 2.68 15.83
CA ILE A 232 -0.34 2.55 16.84
C ILE A 232 -1.17 1.31 16.49
N ASP A 233 -1.18 0.34 17.41
CA ASP A 233 -1.97 -0.89 17.32
C ASP A 233 -3.22 -0.75 18.20
N ILE A 234 -4.39 -0.86 17.58
CA ILE A 234 -5.71 -0.74 18.23
C ILE A 234 -6.35 -2.13 18.22
N GLU A 235 -6.46 -2.75 19.40
CA GLU A 235 -7.12 -4.05 19.59
C GLU A 235 -8.63 -3.84 19.69
N LEU A 236 -9.39 -4.67 18.98
CA LEU A 236 -10.86 -4.60 18.96
C LEU A 236 -11.48 -5.45 20.08
N VAL A 237 -12.63 -5.05 20.62
CA VAL A 237 -13.36 -5.83 21.65
C VAL A 237 -13.93 -7.11 21.05
N ASN A 238 -14.58 -6.96 19.89
CA ASN A 238 -15.17 -8.05 19.14
C ASN A 238 -14.72 -7.94 17.69
N ASN A 239 -14.35 -9.08 17.11
CA ASN A 239 -14.18 -9.22 15.67
C ASN A 239 -15.59 -9.35 15.04
N HIS A 240 -16.40 -8.29 15.11
CA HIS A 240 -17.76 -8.31 14.55
C HIS A 240 -17.66 -8.46 13.03
N PRO A 241 -18.09 -9.60 12.45
CA PRO A 241 -17.83 -9.88 11.06
C PRO A 241 -18.59 -8.92 10.14
N ASN A 242 -19.79 -8.47 10.52
CA ASN A 242 -20.63 -7.60 9.70
C ASN A 242 -21.09 -6.41 10.54
N THR A 243 -20.53 -5.22 10.31
CA THR A 243 -20.89 -4.05 11.09
C THR A 243 -20.90 -2.76 10.26
N ILE A 244 -21.79 -1.84 10.62
CA ILE A 244 -21.72 -0.47 10.12
C ILE A 244 -20.71 0.26 10.99
N VAL A 245 -19.62 0.68 10.36
CA VAL A 245 -18.41 1.15 11.05
C VAL A 245 -18.38 2.66 11.17
N ALA A 246 -19.09 3.37 10.30
CA ALA A 246 -19.31 4.81 10.41
C ALA A 246 -20.63 5.19 9.71
N VAL A 247 -21.35 6.11 10.34
CA VAL A 247 -22.52 6.78 9.79
C VAL A 247 -22.29 8.26 9.99
N GLU A 248 -22.34 9.01 8.89
CA GLU A 248 -22.32 10.47 8.88
C GLU A 248 -23.51 10.95 8.03
N PRO A 249 -23.94 12.20 8.16
CA PRO A 249 -24.91 12.78 7.22
C PRO A 249 -24.46 12.53 5.78
N GLY A 250 -25.33 11.88 5.00
CA GLY A 250 -25.09 11.55 3.60
C GLY A 250 -24.08 10.44 3.31
N ALA A 251 -23.38 9.85 4.30
CA ALA A 251 -22.42 8.77 4.07
C ALA A 251 -22.54 7.59 5.05
N VAL A 252 -22.41 6.37 4.54
CA VAL A 252 -22.32 5.13 5.34
C VAL A 252 -21.08 4.34 4.92
N MET A 253 -20.35 3.84 5.90
CA MET A 253 -19.28 2.86 5.72
C MET A 253 -19.65 1.57 6.44
N ALA A 254 -19.60 0.45 5.72
CA ALA A 254 -19.92 -0.88 6.24
C ALA A 254 -18.74 -1.83 6.02
N SER A 255 -18.51 -2.70 6.99
CA SER A 255 -17.44 -3.70 6.98
C SER A 255 -18.05 -5.10 7.06
N PHE A 256 -17.58 -5.99 6.20
CA PHE A 256 -17.91 -7.40 6.17
C PHE A 256 -16.63 -8.24 6.21
N THR A 257 -16.60 -9.27 7.03
CA THR A 257 -15.47 -10.19 7.18
C THR A 257 -16.06 -11.60 7.21
N PRO A 258 -16.37 -12.18 6.04
CA PRO A 258 -16.93 -13.54 5.96
C PRO A 258 -15.96 -14.55 6.58
N THR A 259 -16.47 -15.48 7.37
CA THR A 259 -15.68 -16.59 7.92
C THR A 259 -15.41 -17.65 6.86
N GLU A 260 -14.51 -18.57 7.17
CA GLU A 260 -14.25 -19.74 6.31
C GLU A 260 -15.51 -20.58 6.10
N GLU A 261 -16.33 -20.76 7.14
CA GLU A 261 -17.62 -21.46 7.05
C GLU A 261 -18.61 -20.73 6.16
N ASP A 262 -18.64 -19.39 6.18
CA ASP A 262 -19.48 -18.59 5.27
C ASP A 262 -19.08 -18.81 3.81
N CYS A 263 -17.77 -18.81 3.53
CA CYS A 263 -17.26 -19.05 2.19
C CYS A 263 -17.56 -20.48 1.70
N GLN A 264 -17.34 -21.50 2.53
CA GLN A 264 -17.61 -22.90 2.16
C GLN A 264 -19.10 -23.13 1.86
N ARG A 265 -19.99 -22.56 2.68
CA ARG A 265 -21.45 -22.60 2.45
C ARG A 265 -21.83 -21.91 1.15
N ALA A 266 -21.28 -20.72 0.89
CA ALA A 266 -21.55 -19.97 -0.34
C ALA A 266 -21.11 -20.73 -1.61
N MET A 267 -20.09 -21.57 -1.50
CA MET A 267 -19.56 -22.39 -2.60
C MET A 267 -20.25 -23.76 -2.74
N ASN A 268 -21.30 -24.06 -1.98
CA ASN A 268 -21.97 -25.36 -1.95
C ASN A 268 -21.00 -26.55 -1.73
N ASN A 269 -19.93 -26.36 -0.94
CA ASN A 269 -18.84 -27.33 -0.73
C ASN A 269 -18.13 -27.79 -2.01
N THR A 270 -18.14 -26.99 -3.07
CA THR A 270 -17.33 -27.25 -4.27
C THR A 270 -15.87 -27.04 -3.92
N GLU A 271 -15.01 -28.05 -4.08
CA GLU A 271 -13.57 -27.88 -3.88
C GLU A 271 -13.01 -26.89 -4.91
N MET A 272 -12.49 -25.75 -4.44
CA MET A 272 -11.69 -24.86 -5.28
C MET A 272 -10.33 -25.50 -5.52
N THR A 273 -10.02 -25.83 -6.78
CA THR A 273 -8.68 -26.28 -7.13
C THR A 273 -7.82 -25.06 -7.47
N ASN A 274 -6.81 -24.77 -6.64
CA ASN A 274 -5.88 -23.67 -6.86
C ASN A 274 -4.79 -24.04 -7.89
N GLU A 275 -4.43 -23.07 -8.73
CA GLU A 275 -3.26 -23.14 -9.62
C GLU A 275 -2.16 -22.22 -9.08
N PHE A 276 -0.97 -22.75 -8.79
CA PHE A 276 0.16 -22.02 -8.20
C PHE A 276 1.22 -21.69 -9.26
N ILE A 277 1.38 -20.43 -9.61
CA ILE A 277 2.32 -20.02 -10.66
C ILE A 277 3.39 -19.12 -10.06
N PHE A 278 4.64 -19.56 -10.14
CA PHE A 278 5.78 -18.76 -9.69
C PHE A 278 6.33 -17.97 -10.86
N VAL A 279 6.25 -16.65 -10.80
CA VAL A 279 6.84 -15.75 -11.79
C VAL A 279 8.11 -15.18 -11.18
N VAL A 280 9.25 -15.56 -11.74
CA VAL A 280 10.57 -15.36 -11.13
C VAL A 280 11.41 -14.45 -12.02
N ASP A 281 11.83 -13.33 -11.46
CA ASP A 281 12.73 -12.39 -12.11
C ASP A 281 14.15 -12.98 -12.19
N CYS A 282 14.66 -13.08 -13.41
CA CYS A 282 16.03 -13.51 -13.74
C CYS A 282 16.73 -12.46 -14.62
N SER A 283 16.31 -11.20 -14.53
CA SER A 283 16.95 -10.06 -15.17
C SER A 283 18.32 -9.77 -14.55
N GLY A 284 19.14 -8.97 -15.23
CA GLY A 284 20.50 -8.62 -14.80
C GLY A 284 20.55 -7.90 -13.44
N SER A 285 19.48 -7.18 -13.04
CA SER A 285 19.42 -6.52 -11.73
C SER A 285 19.37 -7.52 -10.57
N MET A 286 18.98 -8.77 -10.85
CA MET A 286 18.93 -9.88 -9.89
C MET A 286 20.27 -10.60 -9.70
N GLU A 287 21.36 -10.18 -10.37
CA GLU A 287 22.67 -10.87 -10.31
C GLU A 287 23.25 -10.97 -8.89
N ASP A 288 22.90 -10.04 -8.00
CA ASP A 288 23.30 -10.09 -6.60
C ASP A 288 22.77 -11.36 -5.90
N GLU A 289 23.67 -12.12 -5.27
CA GLU A 289 23.33 -13.33 -4.51
C GLU A 289 22.36 -13.03 -3.36
N ASN A 290 22.37 -11.80 -2.84
CA ASN A 290 21.41 -11.35 -1.85
C ASN A 290 20.00 -11.10 -2.41
N LYS A 291 19.80 -11.26 -3.73
CA LYS A 291 18.50 -11.23 -4.42
C LYS A 291 18.16 -12.61 -4.97
N ILE A 292 18.95 -13.13 -5.92
CA ILE A 292 18.65 -14.42 -6.55
C ILE A 292 18.80 -15.59 -5.57
N GLY A 293 19.67 -15.49 -4.57
CA GLY A 293 19.76 -16.46 -3.48
C GLY A 293 18.47 -16.54 -2.67
N LEU A 294 17.88 -15.39 -2.31
CA LEU A 294 16.59 -15.33 -1.63
C LEU A 294 15.45 -15.91 -2.49
N VAL A 295 15.48 -15.68 -3.81
CA VAL A 295 14.54 -16.33 -4.74
C VAL A 295 14.64 -17.84 -4.61
N ARG A 296 15.85 -18.41 -4.66
CA ARG A 296 16.07 -19.86 -4.57
C ARG A 296 15.56 -20.41 -3.25
N GLU A 297 15.84 -19.75 -2.13
CA GLU A 297 15.37 -20.15 -0.81
C GLU A 297 13.85 -20.13 -0.71
N ALA A 298 13.20 -19.02 -1.12
CA ALA A 298 11.75 -18.89 -1.10
C ALA A 298 11.07 -19.93 -1.99
N MET A 299 11.59 -20.13 -3.21
CA MET A 299 11.08 -21.13 -4.15
C MET A 299 11.18 -22.56 -3.61
N LEU A 300 12.28 -22.92 -2.96
CA LEU A 300 12.44 -24.25 -2.35
C LEU A 300 11.42 -24.49 -1.23
N LEU A 301 11.11 -23.45 -0.43
CA LEU A 301 10.09 -23.54 0.62
C LEU A 301 8.69 -23.64 0.04
N PHE A 302 8.38 -22.85 -1.00
CA PHE A 302 7.11 -22.94 -1.70
C PHE A 302 6.88 -24.34 -2.25
N LEU A 303 7.84 -24.88 -3.01
CA LEU A 303 7.73 -26.22 -3.60
C LEU A 303 7.46 -27.28 -2.53
N LYS A 304 8.15 -27.23 -1.38
CA LYS A 304 7.94 -28.15 -0.27
C LYS A 304 6.59 -28.00 0.44
N SER A 305 5.96 -26.83 0.33
CA SER A 305 4.73 -26.47 1.05
C SER A 305 3.48 -26.54 0.17
N LEU A 306 3.63 -26.82 -1.13
CA LEU A 306 2.50 -26.92 -2.05
C LEU A 306 1.60 -28.12 -1.68
N PRO A 307 0.26 -27.96 -1.77
CA PRO A 307 -0.66 -29.07 -1.59
C PRO A 307 -0.41 -30.20 -2.60
N VAL A 308 -0.53 -31.45 -2.16
CA VAL A 308 -0.42 -32.62 -3.05
C VAL A 308 -1.51 -32.56 -4.13
N ASN A 309 -1.16 -32.94 -5.37
CA ASN A 309 -2.04 -32.89 -6.54
C ASN A 309 -2.50 -31.47 -6.97
N CYS A 310 -1.92 -30.41 -6.41
CA CYS A 310 -2.18 -29.06 -6.93
C CYS A 310 -1.63 -28.90 -8.34
N HIS A 311 -2.07 -27.87 -9.05
CA HIS A 311 -1.52 -27.52 -10.35
C HIS A 311 -0.50 -26.41 -10.17
N PHE A 312 0.67 -26.50 -10.81
CA PHE A 312 1.73 -25.50 -10.67
C PHE A 312 2.58 -25.29 -11.92
N ASN A 313 3.30 -24.17 -11.98
CA ASN A 313 4.35 -23.89 -12.96
C ASN A 313 5.36 -22.86 -12.44
N ILE A 314 6.56 -22.85 -13.02
CA ILE A 314 7.59 -21.84 -12.77
C ILE A 314 7.87 -21.12 -14.09
N ILE A 315 7.72 -19.81 -14.10
CA ILE A 315 7.96 -18.93 -15.25
C ILE A 315 9.09 -17.98 -14.88
N ARG A 316 10.25 -18.16 -15.50
CA ARG A 316 11.37 -17.23 -15.39
C ARG A 316 11.18 -16.12 -16.41
N PHE A 317 11.49 -14.88 -16.06
CA PHE A 317 11.42 -13.76 -16.99
C PHE A 317 12.66 -12.87 -16.92
N GLY A 318 12.95 -12.24 -18.04
CA GLY A 318 13.93 -11.18 -18.22
C GLY A 318 13.57 -10.41 -19.49
N SER A 319 14.44 -10.36 -20.51
CA SER A 319 14.06 -9.85 -21.85
C SER A 319 12.98 -10.70 -22.52
N ASN A 320 12.94 -11.99 -22.21
CA ASN A 320 11.94 -12.97 -22.64
C ASN A 320 11.49 -13.80 -21.44
N HIS A 321 10.45 -14.61 -21.58
CA HIS A 321 10.02 -15.54 -20.53
C HIS A 321 10.21 -17.02 -20.93
N GLN A 322 10.45 -17.87 -19.93
CA GLN A 322 10.65 -19.30 -20.08
C GLN A 322 9.86 -20.04 -18.99
N ALA A 323 8.90 -20.88 -19.39
CA ALA A 323 8.14 -21.70 -18.47
C ALA A 323 8.78 -23.10 -18.30
N LEU A 324 8.75 -23.64 -17.09
CA LEU A 324 9.21 -25.01 -16.78
C LEU A 324 8.38 -26.04 -17.56
N PHE A 325 7.07 -25.82 -17.65
CA PHE A 325 6.15 -26.64 -18.43
C PHE A 325 5.61 -25.86 -19.63
N SER A 326 5.50 -26.55 -20.77
CA SER A 326 4.91 -25.97 -22.00
C SER A 326 3.41 -25.71 -21.89
N LYS A 327 2.72 -26.49 -21.05
CA LYS A 327 1.35 -26.20 -20.60
C LYS A 327 1.38 -25.16 -19.49
N ILE A 328 0.27 -24.44 -19.32
CA ILE A 328 0.13 -23.40 -18.29
C ILE A 328 0.43 -23.93 -16.88
N THR A 329 0.03 -25.16 -16.58
CA THR A 329 0.36 -25.86 -15.34
C THR A 329 0.59 -27.35 -15.57
N ALA A 330 1.31 -27.99 -14.65
CA ALA A 330 1.37 -29.43 -14.47
C ALA A 330 0.93 -29.83 -13.05
N ILE A 331 0.55 -31.10 -12.85
CA ILE A 331 0.20 -31.63 -11.53
C ILE A 331 1.47 -31.75 -10.68
N TYR A 332 1.37 -31.32 -9.41
CA TYR A 332 2.38 -31.51 -8.40
C TYR A 332 2.46 -32.99 -8.00
N ASN A 333 3.49 -33.67 -8.51
CA ASN A 333 3.87 -35.05 -8.21
C ASN A 333 5.40 -35.13 -8.03
N GLU A 334 5.91 -36.29 -7.60
CA GLU A 334 7.33 -36.45 -7.29
C GLU A 334 8.25 -36.11 -8.49
N GLU A 335 7.91 -36.57 -9.70
CA GLU A 335 8.69 -36.30 -10.91
C GLU A 335 8.76 -34.81 -11.25
N ASN A 336 7.62 -34.12 -11.24
CA ASN A 336 7.54 -32.69 -11.57
C ASN A 336 8.13 -31.82 -10.46
N ALA A 337 7.99 -32.23 -9.19
CA ALA A 337 8.63 -31.57 -8.06
C ALA A 337 10.15 -31.63 -8.18
N GLN A 338 10.72 -32.79 -8.55
CA GLN A 338 12.16 -32.93 -8.79
C GLN A 338 12.67 -32.02 -9.92
N LYS A 339 11.92 -31.92 -11.05
CA LYS A 339 12.26 -30.99 -12.14
C LYS A 339 12.25 -29.53 -11.67
N ALA A 340 11.25 -29.15 -10.89
CA ALA A 340 11.11 -27.82 -10.32
C ALA A 340 12.23 -27.48 -9.33
N GLU A 341 12.60 -28.42 -8.45
CA GLU A 341 13.73 -28.25 -7.53
C GLU A 341 15.06 -28.11 -8.26
N GLN A 342 15.29 -28.89 -9.32
CA GLN A 342 16.50 -28.80 -10.13
C GLN A 342 16.61 -27.45 -10.82
N LEU A 343 15.52 -26.96 -11.44
CA LEU A 343 15.47 -25.61 -12.02
C LEU A 343 15.76 -24.55 -10.95
N THR A 344 15.11 -24.66 -9.79
CA THR A 344 15.25 -23.71 -8.68
C THR A 344 16.69 -23.63 -8.19
N LYS A 345 17.38 -24.76 -8.02
CA LYS A 345 18.79 -24.81 -7.61
C LYS A 345 19.74 -24.15 -8.64
N GLN A 346 19.31 -24.06 -9.90
CA GLN A 346 20.09 -23.52 -11.01
C GLN A 346 19.70 -22.10 -11.41
N LEU A 347 18.74 -21.46 -10.72
CA LEU A 347 18.31 -20.10 -11.02
C LEU A 347 19.49 -19.12 -10.94
N LYS A 348 19.60 -18.29 -11.98
CA LYS A 348 20.60 -17.24 -12.14
C LYS A 348 19.99 -16.08 -12.92
N ALA A 349 20.59 -14.90 -12.79
CA ALA A 349 20.26 -13.69 -13.55
C ALA A 349 20.81 -13.75 -14.99
N ASP A 350 20.23 -14.62 -15.82
CA ASP A 350 20.72 -14.95 -17.17
C ASP A 350 19.76 -14.56 -18.30
N LEU A 351 18.66 -13.87 -18.00
CA LEU A 351 17.63 -13.51 -18.99
C LEU A 351 17.68 -12.06 -19.47
N GLY A 352 18.63 -11.24 -19.03
CA GLY A 352 18.87 -9.90 -19.58
C GLY A 352 17.98 -8.81 -18.98
N GLY A 353 17.13 -8.17 -19.79
CA GLY A 353 16.23 -7.07 -19.39
C GLY A 353 15.11 -7.50 -18.46
N THR A 354 14.08 -6.67 -18.27
CA THR A 354 13.03 -6.87 -17.25
C THR A 354 11.62 -6.67 -17.84
N GLU A 355 11.18 -7.60 -18.69
CA GLU A 355 9.91 -7.54 -19.44
C GLU A 355 8.80 -8.36 -18.75
N LEU A 356 8.24 -7.85 -17.65
CA LEU A 356 7.20 -8.53 -16.87
C LEU A 356 5.83 -8.60 -17.58
N LEU A 357 5.55 -7.67 -18.49
CA LEU A 357 4.24 -7.60 -19.15
C LEU A 357 3.94 -8.86 -19.99
N GLN A 358 4.94 -9.36 -20.72
CA GLN A 358 4.78 -10.52 -21.62
C GLN A 358 4.33 -11.81 -20.91
N PRO A 359 4.99 -12.29 -19.83
CA PRO A 359 4.53 -13.48 -19.13
C PRO A 359 3.13 -13.28 -18.51
N LEU A 360 2.79 -12.08 -18.05
CA LEU A 360 1.44 -11.81 -17.52
C LEU A 360 0.37 -11.83 -18.61
N GLN A 361 0.64 -11.31 -19.81
CA GLN A 361 -0.28 -11.42 -20.95
C GLN A 361 -0.47 -12.87 -21.39
N TRP A 362 0.59 -13.69 -21.33
CA TRP A 362 0.47 -15.12 -21.59
C TRP A 362 -0.44 -15.80 -20.56
N LEU A 363 -0.34 -15.44 -19.28
CA LEU A 363 -1.21 -15.94 -18.22
C LEU A 363 -2.66 -15.47 -18.38
N GLU A 364 -2.90 -14.20 -18.72
CA GLU A 364 -4.24 -13.64 -18.96
C GLU A 364 -4.99 -14.41 -20.04
N LYS A 365 -4.33 -14.66 -21.19
CA LYS A 365 -4.91 -15.42 -22.32
C LYS A 365 -5.33 -16.84 -21.95
N HIS A 366 -4.77 -17.38 -20.87
CA HIS A 366 -5.10 -18.70 -20.35
C HIS A 366 -5.68 -18.63 -18.94
N SER A 367 -6.48 -17.59 -18.67
CA SER A 367 -7.15 -17.46 -17.37
C SER A 367 -7.96 -18.73 -17.07
N PRO A 368 -7.95 -19.22 -15.82
CA PRO A 368 -8.66 -20.45 -15.48
C PRO A 368 -10.17 -20.33 -15.75
N ARG A 369 -10.81 -21.44 -16.09
CA ARG A 369 -12.29 -21.50 -16.17
C ARG A 369 -12.88 -21.38 -14.75
N GLN A 370 -14.15 -20.97 -14.65
CA GLN A 370 -14.87 -20.86 -13.37
C GLN A 370 -14.60 -22.07 -12.46
N GLY A 371 -14.23 -21.83 -11.21
CA GLY A 371 -13.91 -22.86 -10.20
C GLY A 371 -12.42 -23.08 -9.88
N ARG A 372 -11.48 -22.43 -10.60
CA ARG A 372 -10.05 -22.43 -10.26
C ARG A 372 -9.53 -21.03 -9.98
N ALA A 373 -9.01 -20.78 -8.78
CA ALA A 373 -8.27 -19.55 -8.51
C ALA A 373 -6.78 -19.75 -8.78
N ARG A 374 -6.21 -18.82 -9.56
CA ARG A 374 -4.80 -18.75 -9.85
C ARG A 374 -4.11 -17.88 -8.81
N GLN A 375 -3.13 -18.47 -8.13
CA GLN A 375 -2.26 -17.82 -7.16
C GLN A 375 -0.90 -17.60 -7.82
N ILE A 376 -0.59 -16.38 -8.20
CA ILE A 376 0.71 -16.01 -8.77
C ILE A 376 1.62 -15.55 -7.63
N PHE A 377 2.81 -16.11 -7.52
CA PHE A 377 3.86 -15.61 -6.65
C PHE A 377 4.92 -14.93 -7.51
N LEU A 378 4.96 -13.60 -7.48
CA LEU A 378 5.93 -12.80 -8.23
C LEU A 378 7.14 -12.50 -7.34
N LEU A 379 8.33 -12.93 -7.73
CA LEU A 379 9.58 -12.65 -7.03
C LEU A 379 10.46 -11.74 -7.91
N THR A 380 10.68 -10.50 -7.48
CA THR A 380 11.34 -9.46 -8.29
C THR A 380 11.99 -8.38 -7.41
N ASP A 381 12.97 -7.67 -7.95
CA ASP A 381 13.41 -6.38 -7.41
C ASP A 381 12.69 -5.19 -8.06
N GLY A 382 11.87 -5.43 -9.09
CA GLY A 382 10.85 -4.54 -9.60
C GLY A 382 11.35 -3.41 -10.49
N GLU A 383 12.53 -3.53 -11.09
CA GLU A 383 13.09 -2.56 -12.04
C GLU A 383 12.40 -2.63 -13.41
N ILE A 384 11.12 -2.24 -13.48
CA ILE A 384 10.35 -2.12 -14.74
C ILE A 384 9.94 -0.67 -15.02
N LEU A 385 9.84 -0.30 -16.30
CA LEU A 385 9.43 1.04 -16.73
C LEU A 385 7.91 1.20 -16.85
N ASN A 386 7.19 0.15 -17.22
CA ASN A 386 5.76 0.16 -17.55
C ASN A 386 4.86 -0.33 -16.40
N VAL A 387 5.09 0.16 -15.18
CA VAL A 387 4.36 -0.26 -13.96
C VAL A 387 2.84 -0.12 -14.11
N ASN A 388 2.35 1.01 -14.62
CA ASN A 388 0.92 1.26 -14.74
C ASN A 388 0.24 0.29 -15.71
N GLU A 389 0.86 0.01 -16.86
CA GLU A 389 0.35 -0.95 -17.85
C GLU A 389 0.27 -2.37 -17.28
N VAL A 390 1.29 -2.79 -16.54
CA VAL A 390 1.31 -4.09 -15.84
C VAL A 390 0.20 -4.17 -14.79
N ILE A 391 -0.01 -3.11 -14.01
CA ILE A 391 -1.08 -3.05 -13.01
C ILE A 391 -2.46 -3.12 -13.68
N ASP A 392 -2.67 -2.38 -14.76
CA ASP A 392 -3.94 -2.36 -15.50
C ASP A 392 -4.28 -3.72 -16.12
N LEU A 393 -3.28 -4.41 -16.67
CA LEU A 393 -3.42 -5.80 -17.11
C LEU A 393 -3.82 -6.71 -15.94
N CYS A 394 -3.19 -6.57 -14.77
CA CYS A 394 -3.53 -7.39 -13.62
C CYS A 394 -4.96 -7.14 -13.11
N ARG A 395 -5.47 -5.91 -13.21
CA ARG A 395 -6.86 -5.57 -12.87
C ARG A 395 -7.89 -6.30 -13.74
N SER A 396 -7.57 -6.61 -15.00
CA SER A 396 -8.47 -7.36 -15.89
C SER A 396 -8.68 -8.81 -15.43
N MET A 397 -7.68 -9.39 -14.75
CA MET A 397 -7.66 -10.80 -14.32
C MET A 397 -8.20 -11.06 -12.90
N THR A 398 -8.66 -10.01 -12.21
CA THR A 398 -9.05 -10.01 -10.79
C THR A 398 -10.10 -11.04 -10.39
N ASN A 399 -10.94 -11.47 -11.32
CA ASN A 399 -11.99 -12.45 -11.05
C ASN A 399 -11.44 -13.86 -10.78
N SER A 400 -10.26 -14.19 -11.30
CA SER A 400 -9.69 -15.54 -11.23
C SER A 400 -8.24 -15.59 -10.76
N THR A 401 -7.59 -14.45 -10.59
CA THR A 401 -6.13 -14.37 -10.34
C THR A 401 -5.82 -13.44 -9.18
N ARG A 402 -5.01 -13.92 -8.23
CA ARG A 402 -4.35 -13.11 -7.19
C ARG A 402 -2.84 -13.12 -7.40
N ILE A 403 -2.20 -12.01 -7.08
CA ILE A 403 -0.74 -11.87 -7.17
C ILE A 403 -0.16 -11.56 -5.79
N PHE A 404 0.71 -12.45 -5.34
CA PHE A 404 1.51 -12.34 -4.13
C PHE A 404 2.93 -11.91 -4.51
N SER A 405 3.29 -10.67 -4.20
CA SER A 405 4.51 -10.05 -4.71
C SER A 405 5.59 -9.94 -3.63
N PHE A 406 6.77 -10.47 -3.93
CA PHE A 406 7.96 -10.46 -3.11
C PHE A 406 8.95 -9.46 -3.70
N GLY A 407 9.10 -8.32 -3.02
CA GLY A 407 10.14 -7.35 -3.33
C GLY A 407 11.45 -7.77 -2.65
N LEU A 408 12.47 -8.13 -3.43
CA LEU A 408 13.72 -8.70 -2.91
C LEU A 408 14.88 -7.71 -2.94
N GLY A 409 15.75 -7.82 -1.93
CA GLY A 409 16.97 -7.04 -1.84
C GLY A 409 16.79 -5.67 -1.17
N HIS A 410 17.74 -4.78 -1.39
CA HIS A 410 17.85 -3.53 -0.62
C HIS A 410 16.73 -2.52 -0.90
N SER A 411 16.32 -2.39 -2.17
CA SER A 411 15.41 -1.32 -2.61
C SER A 411 14.48 -1.75 -3.75
N PRO A 412 13.66 -2.80 -3.56
CA PRO A 412 12.72 -3.22 -4.59
C PRO A 412 11.67 -2.14 -4.91
N SER A 413 11.13 -2.14 -6.13
CA SER A 413 10.09 -1.20 -6.55
C SER A 413 8.82 -1.36 -5.72
N ARG A 414 8.59 -0.41 -4.82
CA ARG A 414 7.40 -0.40 -3.96
C ARG A 414 6.11 -0.21 -4.74
N SER A 415 6.13 0.63 -5.78
CA SER A 415 4.95 0.90 -6.61
C SER A 415 4.50 -0.34 -7.37
N LEU A 416 5.42 -1.14 -7.90
CA LEU A 416 5.09 -2.40 -8.55
C LEU A 416 4.58 -3.43 -7.54
N VAL A 417 5.37 -3.70 -6.49
CA VAL A 417 5.11 -4.76 -5.52
C VAL A 417 3.80 -4.50 -4.77
N LYS A 418 3.60 -3.30 -4.21
CA LYS A 418 2.32 -2.96 -3.55
C LYS A 418 1.16 -2.86 -4.55
N GLY A 419 1.40 -2.24 -5.70
CA GLY A 419 0.38 -2.00 -6.71
C GLY A 419 -0.23 -3.29 -7.25
N LEU A 420 0.58 -4.33 -7.51
CA LEU A 420 0.11 -5.65 -7.96
C LEU A 420 -0.72 -6.38 -6.91
N ALA A 421 -0.24 -6.42 -5.67
CA ALA A 421 -0.95 -7.05 -4.57
C ALA A 421 -2.33 -6.40 -4.37
N ARG A 422 -2.40 -5.06 -4.38
CA ARG A 422 -3.66 -4.32 -4.29
C ARG A 422 -4.57 -4.59 -5.48
N ALA A 423 -4.03 -4.47 -6.70
CA ALA A 423 -4.81 -4.60 -7.93
C ALA A 423 -5.47 -5.97 -8.07
N THR A 424 -4.97 -7.00 -7.37
CA THR A 424 -5.43 -8.38 -7.48
C THR A 424 -5.93 -8.97 -6.15
N ASN A 425 -6.10 -8.16 -5.10
CA ASN A 425 -6.41 -8.61 -3.73
C ASN A 425 -5.46 -9.69 -3.19
N GLY A 426 -4.21 -9.69 -3.65
CA GLY A 426 -3.14 -10.51 -3.10
C GLY A 426 -2.51 -9.88 -1.86
N ARG A 427 -1.24 -10.20 -1.59
CA ARG A 427 -0.43 -9.59 -0.53
C ARG A 427 0.96 -9.29 -1.03
N PHE A 428 1.65 -8.37 -0.37
CA PHE A 428 3.03 -8.04 -0.70
C PHE A 428 3.93 -8.25 0.50
N VAL A 429 5.20 -8.49 0.24
CA VAL A 429 6.24 -8.53 1.26
C VAL A 429 7.54 -7.97 0.69
N PHE A 430 8.27 -7.24 1.52
CA PHE A 430 9.63 -6.84 1.21
C PHE A 430 10.59 -7.67 2.04
N ILE A 431 11.54 -8.32 1.40
CA ILE A 431 12.53 -9.17 2.08
C ILE A 431 13.91 -8.53 1.92
N PRO A 432 14.42 -7.91 2.99
CA PRO A 432 15.78 -7.38 2.98
C PRO A 432 16.82 -8.50 2.84
N PRO A 433 18.04 -8.16 2.37
CA PRO A 433 19.17 -9.09 2.36
C PRO A 433 19.41 -9.73 3.73
N ASN A 434 19.91 -10.97 3.74
CA ASN A 434 20.25 -11.72 4.96
C ASN A 434 19.07 -11.94 5.93
N THR A 435 17.84 -11.88 5.45
CA THR A 435 16.62 -12.16 6.24
C THR A 435 16.10 -13.55 5.87
N SER A 436 15.60 -14.31 6.86
CA SER A 436 14.91 -15.57 6.57
C SER A 436 13.62 -15.31 5.79
N VAL A 437 13.39 -16.13 4.76
CA VAL A 437 12.18 -16.12 3.94
C VAL A 437 11.03 -16.92 4.55
N ASP A 438 11.27 -17.73 5.60
CA ASP A 438 10.35 -18.76 6.11
C ASP A 438 8.98 -18.20 6.52
N VAL A 439 8.98 -17.18 7.38
CA VAL A 439 7.75 -16.56 7.90
C VAL A 439 6.96 -15.92 6.76
N HIS A 440 7.64 -15.20 5.88
CA HIS A 440 7.03 -14.49 4.77
C HIS A 440 6.40 -15.43 3.73
N VAL A 441 7.09 -16.52 3.39
CA VAL A 441 6.57 -17.56 2.51
C VAL A 441 5.34 -18.23 3.13
N GLY A 442 5.41 -18.58 4.42
CA GLY A 442 4.31 -19.19 5.15
C GLY A 442 3.05 -18.33 5.19
N GLU A 443 3.18 -17.04 5.53
CA GLU A 443 2.05 -16.09 5.58
C GLU A 443 1.41 -15.88 4.20
N GLN A 444 2.23 -15.74 3.15
CA GLN A 444 1.74 -15.54 1.78
C GLN A 444 1.03 -16.79 1.25
N LEU A 445 1.56 -17.98 1.54
CA LEU A 445 0.92 -19.24 1.17
C LEU A 445 -0.38 -19.47 1.93
N GLN A 446 -0.42 -19.16 3.23
CA GLN A 446 -1.66 -19.22 4.02
C GLN A 446 -2.74 -18.32 3.41
N LYS A 447 -2.38 -17.11 2.99
CA LYS A 447 -3.31 -16.19 2.30
C LYS A 447 -3.72 -16.69 0.92
N ALA A 448 -2.81 -17.31 0.16
CA ALA A 448 -3.11 -17.90 -1.15
C ALA A 448 -4.08 -19.08 -1.08
N LEU A 449 -4.11 -19.79 0.04
CA LEU A 449 -4.98 -20.94 0.28
C LEU A 449 -6.36 -20.56 0.85
N GLN A 450 -6.63 -19.29 1.13
CA GLN A 450 -7.93 -18.84 1.62
C GLN A 450 -9.05 -19.15 0.61
N PHE A 451 -10.19 -19.60 1.14
CA PHE A 451 -11.43 -19.65 0.39
C PHE A 451 -11.83 -18.23 -0.07
N CYS A 452 -12.45 -18.14 -1.23
CA CYS A 452 -12.98 -16.88 -1.72
C CYS A 452 -14.39 -17.05 -2.28
N ILE A 453 -15.15 -15.96 -2.20
CA ILE A 453 -16.47 -15.87 -2.78
C ILE A 453 -16.38 -14.85 -3.92
N THR A 454 -16.80 -15.26 -5.12
CA THR A 454 -16.95 -14.38 -6.28
C THR A 454 -18.40 -13.94 -6.44
N ASP A 455 -18.66 -13.01 -7.36
CA ASP A 455 -20.02 -12.59 -7.75
C ASP A 455 -20.85 -12.03 -6.58
N ILE A 456 -20.15 -11.35 -5.68
CA ILE A 456 -20.72 -10.70 -4.51
C ILE A 456 -21.48 -9.46 -4.95
N LYS A 457 -22.58 -9.19 -4.24
CA LYS A 457 -23.38 -8.00 -4.37
C LYS A 457 -23.56 -7.34 -2.99
N VAL A 458 -23.71 -6.03 -3.00
CA VAL A 458 -24.03 -5.25 -1.81
C VAL A 458 -25.42 -4.66 -2.01
N LYS A 459 -26.33 -4.99 -1.11
CA LYS A 459 -27.69 -4.47 -1.12
C LYS A 459 -27.84 -3.47 0.01
N TRP A 460 -28.01 -2.21 -0.35
CA TRP A 460 -28.27 -1.11 0.58
C TRP A 460 -29.78 -1.00 0.82
N ASN A 461 -30.23 -1.30 2.04
CA ASN A 461 -31.61 -1.09 2.47
C ASN A 461 -31.69 0.28 3.17
N LEU A 462 -31.59 1.34 2.38
CA LEU A 462 -31.61 2.73 2.86
C LEU A 462 -32.87 3.43 2.34
N ALA A 463 -33.39 4.39 3.11
CA ALA A 463 -34.58 5.15 2.72
C ALA A 463 -34.29 6.27 1.68
N THR A 464 -33.14 6.20 1.02
CA THR A 464 -32.68 7.15 -0.01
C THR A 464 -31.85 6.41 -1.04
N ASP A 465 -31.80 6.94 -2.26
CA ASP A 465 -30.90 6.46 -3.29
C ASP A 465 -29.46 6.82 -2.94
N VAL A 466 -28.55 5.87 -3.17
CA VAL A 466 -27.14 6.02 -2.86
C VAL A 466 -26.26 5.63 -4.05
N THR A 467 -25.13 6.31 -4.16
CA THR A 467 -24.00 5.87 -4.96
C THR A 467 -23.11 4.98 -4.10
N SER A 468 -22.85 3.76 -4.53
CA SER A 468 -22.04 2.79 -3.77
C SER A 468 -20.62 2.65 -4.32
N ALA A 469 -19.66 2.43 -3.42
CA ALA A 469 -18.32 1.95 -3.74
C ALA A 469 -18.02 0.65 -2.97
N PRO A 470 -17.27 -0.30 -3.55
CA PRO A 470 -16.71 -0.28 -4.90
C PRO A 470 -17.78 -0.40 -5.99
N THR A 471 -17.54 0.15 -7.18
CA THR A 471 -18.50 0.06 -8.31
C THR A 471 -18.46 -1.32 -8.98
N LYS A 472 -17.27 -1.95 -9.01
CA LYS A 472 -17.07 -3.34 -9.45
C LYS A 472 -16.72 -4.17 -8.23
N MET A 473 -17.50 -5.21 -7.95
CA MET A 473 -17.31 -6.02 -6.75
C MET A 473 -16.08 -6.92 -6.90
N PRO A 474 -15.08 -6.79 -6.00
CA PRO A 474 -13.98 -7.74 -5.94
C PRO A 474 -14.43 -9.06 -5.30
N PRO A 475 -13.69 -10.16 -5.53
CA PRO A 475 -13.83 -11.36 -4.70
C PRO A 475 -13.54 -11.03 -3.23
N VAL A 476 -14.28 -11.64 -2.31
CA VAL A 476 -14.04 -11.52 -0.86
C VAL A 476 -13.47 -12.83 -0.34
N TYR A 477 -12.42 -12.72 0.47
CA TYR A 477 -11.67 -13.86 1.00
C TYR A 477 -12.05 -14.13 2.44
N ALA A 478 -12.04 -15.40 2.82
CA ALA A 478 -12.31 -15.82 4.19
C ALA A 478 -11.37 -15.11 5.18
N ASN A 479 -11.95 -14.51 6.22
CA ASN A 479 -11.29 -13.75 7.28
C ASN A 479 -10.55 -12.48 6.80
N ASP A 480 -10.72 -12.09 5.54
CA ASP A 480 -10.30 -10.78 5.06
C ASP A 480 -11.49 -9.81 5.13
N ARG A 481 -11.19 -8.54 5.44
CA ARG A 481 -12.20 -7.49 5.50
C ARG A 481 -12.54 -6.99 4.10
N PHE A 482 -13.82 -6.79 3.86
CA PHE A 482 -14.41 -6.10 2.74
C PHE A 482 -15.11 -4.84 3.24
N ILE A 483 -14.75 -3.67 2.70
CA ILE A 483 -15.44 -2.42 3.01
C ILE A 483 -16.32 -2.00 1.83
N ALA A 484 -17.55 -1.61 2.15
CA ALA A 484 -18.46 -0.98 1.23
C ALA A 484 -18.86 0.42 1.74
N TYR A 485 -18.98 1.36 0.81
CA TYR A 485 -19.37 2.74 1.07
C TYR A 485 -20.67 3.04 0.33
N ALA A 486 -21.50 3.89 0.92
CA ALA A 486 -22.66 4.48 0.28
C ALA A 486 -22.67 5.99 0.52
N LEU A 487 -22.86 6.77 -0.54
CA LEU A 487 -23.10 8.20 -0.49
C LEU A 487 -24.53 8.49 -0.94
N ALA A 488 -25.33 9.10 -0.08
CA ALA A 488 -26.66 9.56 -0.45
C ALA A 488 -26.57 10.75 -1.40
N ASN A 489 -27.57 10.86 -2.29
CA ASN A 489 -27.68 12.00 -3.20
C ASN A 489 -27.87 13.33 -2.45
N ASP A 490 -28.48 13.27 -1.26
CA ASP A 490 -28.57 14.38 -0.32
C ASP A 490 -27.52 14.21 0.80
N SER A 491 -26.52 15.08 0.81
CA SER A 491 -25.43 15.07 1.80
C SER A 491 -25.88 15.39 3.22
N THR A 492 -27.11 15.86 3.41
CA THR A 492 -27.68 16.15 4.73
C THR A 492 -28.56 15.01 5.26
N PHE A 493 -28.77 13.95 4.47
CA PHE A 493 -29.63 12.83 4.85
C PHE A 493 -29.07 12.08 6.08
N VAL A 494 -29.91 11.90 7.10
CA VAL A 494 -29.54 11.19 8.32
C VAL A 494 -30.08 9.76 8.27
N PHE A 495 -29.18 8.78 8.31
CA PHE A 495 -29.54 7.38 8.38
C PHE A 495 -30.04 7.01 9.78
N ASN A 496 -30.97 6.07 9.86
CA ASN A 496 -31.64 5.67 11.11
C ASN A 496 -31.53 4.16 11.37
N HIS A 497 -32.03 3.68 12.51
CA HIS A 497 -31.97 2.27 12.92
C HIS A 497 -32.67 1.27 11.98
N ASN A 498 -33.48 1.74 11.02
CA ASN A 498 -34.08 0.86 9.99
C ASN A 498 -33.14 0.66 8.79
N SER A 499 -32.03 1.39 8.75
CA SER A 499 -31.04 1.30 7.69
C SER A 499 -30.17 0.06 7.90
N SER A 500 -30.05 -0.75 6.87
CA SER A 500 -29.16 -1.91 6.87
C SER A 500 -28.46 -2.10 5.53
N VAL A 501 -27.41 -2.90 5.56
CA VAL A 501 -26.65 -3.28 4.37
C VAL A 501 -26.39 -4.77 4.42
N GLU A 502 -26.67 -5.44 3.32
CA GLU A 502 -26.50 -6.88 3.17
C GLU A 502 -25.40 -7.19 2.16
N LEU A 503 -24.56 -8.17 2.50
CA LEU A 503 -23.63 -8.80 1.59
C LEU A 503 -24.23 -10.14 1.17
N HIS A 504 -24.36 -10.38 -0.12
CA HIS A 504 -24.96 -11.62 -0.64
C HIS A 504 -24.29 -12.09 -1.94
N THR A 505 -24.42 -13.38 -2.21
CA THR A 505 -24.32 -13.96 -3.56
C THR A 505 -25.73 -14.07 -4.15
N ASP A 506 -25.84 -14.56 -5.38
CA ASP A 506 -27.16 -14.79 -6.01
C ASP A 506 -28.04 -15.78 -5.22
N GLU A 507 -27.43 -16.72 -4.50
CA GLU A 507 -28.13 -17.81 -3.81
C GLU A 507 -28.17 -17.63 -2.29
N ASN A 508 -27.19 -16.93 -1.70
CA ASN A 508 -26.99 -16.92 -0.24
C ASN A 508 -26.71 -15.52 0.30
N ARG A 509 -27.35 -15.18 1.44
CA ARG A 509 -26.97 -14.00 2.23
C ARG A 509 -25.76 -14.34 3.11
N LEU A 510 -24.66 -13.61 2.90
CA LEU A 510 -23.39 -13.81 3.61
C LEU A 510 -23.36 -13.04 4.93
N GLY A 511 -23.98 -11.86 4.97
CA GLY A 511 -23.97 -11.02 6.15
C GLY A 511 -24.99 -9.89 6.05
N GLU A 512 -25.41 -9.39 7.21
CA GLU A 512 -26.20 -8.18 7.33
C GLU A 512 -25.57 -7.32 8.43
N ALA A 513 -25.37 -6.05 8.14
CA ALA A 513 -24.96 -5.04 9.11
C ALA A 513 -26.08 -4.00 9.24
N LYS A 514 -26.40 -3.62 10.47
CA LYS A 514 -27.47 -2.66 10.78
C LYS A 514 -26.88 -1.43 11.45
N ILE A 515 -27.55 -0.30 11.32
CA ILE A 515 -27.23 0.88 12.11
C ILE A 515 -27.75 0.59 13.51
N ASP A 516 -26.84 0.32 14.44
CA ASP A 516 -27.19 0.22 15.85
C ASP A 516 -27.78 1.55 16.33
N CYS A 517 -28.68 1.50 17.31
CA CYS A 517 -29.20 2.72 17.93
C CYS A 517 -28.01 3.49 18.52
N ILE A 518 -27.74 4.68 17.97
CA ILE A 518 -26.79 5.66 18.54
C ILE A 518 -27.24 6.03 19.95
#